data_AF-X8BD44-F1
#
_entry.id   AF-X8BD44-F1
#
_cell.length_a   1.000
_cell.length_b   1.000
_cell.length_c   1.000
_cell.angle_alpha   90.00
_cell.angle_beta   90.00
_cell.angle_gamma   90.00
#
_symmetry.space_group_name_H-M   'P 1'
#
loop_
_entity.id
_entity.type
_entity.pdbx_description
1 polymer ?
#
loop_
_entity_poly.entity_id
_entity_poly.type
_entity_poly.pdbx_seq_one_letter_code
_entity_poly.pdbx_strand_id
1 'polypeptide(L)'
;MAAIGAASKLGVLIKGGAALEALGTIGGIALDKTGTLTANRPAVIDIATTNGATREEVLAVAAALEARSEHPLAAAVLAAAQPRRPPATCKPSRGPG
;
A
#
# COMPACT_ATOMS: atom_id res chain seq x y z
N MET A 1 27.78 -16.01 -10.94
CA MET A 1 27.03 -15.20 -11.93
C MET A 1 25.61 -15.72 -12.20
N ALA A 2 25.39 -17.03 -12.43
CA ALA A 2 24.05 -17.58 -12.67
C ALA A 2 23.01 -17.25 -11.56
N ALA A 3 23.43 -17.26 -10.28
CA ALA A 3 22.57 -16.90 -9.15
C ALA A 3 22.07 -15.44 -9.19
N ILE A 4 22.92 -14.48 -9.57
CA ILE A 4 22.53 -13.07 -9.74
C ILE A 4 21.53 -12.94 -10.89
N GLY A 5 21.78 -13.61 -12.02
CA GLY A 5 20.85 -13.62 -13.16
C GLY A 5 19.50 -14.26 -12.84
N ALA A 6 19.48 -15.28 -11.98
CA ALA A 6 18.23 -15.88 -11.50
C ALA A 6 17.46 -14.93 -10.55
N ALA A 7 18.16 -14.25 -9.63
CA ALA A 7 17.55 -13.27 -8.71
C ALA A 7 16.92 -12.08 -9.46
N SER A 8 17.57 -11.58 -10.51
CA SER A 8 17.02 -10.50 -11.34
C SER A 8 15.71 -10.88 -12.02
N LYS A 9 15.54 -12.15 -12.42
CA LYS A 9 14.25 -12.64 -12.99
C LYS A 9 13.12 -12.64 -11.96
N LEU A 10 13.45 -12.62 -10.67
CA LEU A 10 12.52 -12.52 -9.55
C LEU A 10 12.36 -11.06 -9.06
N GLY A 11 12.94 -10.08 -9.76
CA GLY A 11 12.85 -8.66 -9.41
C GLY A 11 13.84 -8.22 -8.33
N VAL A 12 14.85 -9.03 -8.00
CA VAL A 12 15.85 -8.70 -6.97
C VAL A 12 17.13 -8.20 -7.64
N LEU A 13 17.52 -6.96 -7.33
CA LEU A 13 18.77 -6.36 -7.82
C LEU A 13 19.92 -6.59 -6.82
N ILE A 14 20.97 -7.30 -7.25
CA ILE A 14 22.16 -7.59 -6.42
C ILE A 14 23.37 -6.89 -7.03
N LYS A 15 24.04 -6.04 -6.24
CA LYS A 15 25.18 -5.22 -6.67
C LYS A 15 26.51 -6.00 -6.68
N GLY A 16 26.60 -7.03 -7.53
CA GLY A 16 27.82 -7.82 -7.75
C GLY A 16 27.98 -9.04 -6.84
N GLY A 17 29.05 -9.80 -7.06
CA GLY A 17 29.29 -11.09 -6.39
C GLY A 17 29.55 -10.97 -4.88
N ALA A 18 30.33 -9.98 -4.45
CA ALA A 18 30.64 -9.79 -3.02
C ALA A 18 29.39 -9.52 -2.17
N ALA A 19 28.40 -8.80 -2.72
CA ALA A 19 27.12 -8.57 -2.06
C ALA A 19 26.31 -9.87 -1.89
N LEU A 20 26.36 -10.77 -2.88
CA LEU A 20 25.71 -12.08 -2.83
C LEU A 20 26.34 -12.97 -1.75
N GLU A 21 27.66 -13.02 -1.68
CA GLU A 21 28.38 -13.80 -0.67
C GLU A 21 28.11 -13.26 0.74
N ALA A 22 28.15 -11.93 0.93
CA ALA A 22 27.85 -11.30 2.21
C ALA A 22 26.42 -11.63 2.70
N LEU A 23 25.43 -11.58 1.79
CA LEU A 23 24.04 -11.96 2.07
C LEU A 23 23.91 -13.39 2.62
N GLY A 24 24.77 -14.31 2.19
CA GLY A 24 24.74 -15.71 2.64
C GLY A 24 25.16 -15.94 4.10
N THR A 25 25.77 -14.95 4.74
CA THR A 25 26.32 -15.06 6.11
C THR A 25 25.54 -14.26 7.15
N ILE A 26 24.49 -13.54 6.75
CA ILE A 26 23.75 -12.65 7.64
C ILE A 26 22.84 -13.46 8.58
N GLY A 27 22.95 -13.23 9.89
CA GLY A 27 22.14 -13.91 10.91
C GLY A 27 20.89 -13.17 11.39
N GLY A 28 20.66 -11.93 10.92
CA GLY A 28 19.51 -11.13 11.31
C GLY A 28 19.21 -10.02 10.30
N ILE A 29 17.92 -9.68 10.16
CA ILE A 29 17.44 -8.66 9.23
C ILE A 29 16.68 -7.61 10.04
N ALA A 30 17.13 -6.36 9.96
CA ALA A 30 16.36 -5.22 10.43
C ALA A 30 15.55 -4.67 9.24
N LEU A 31 14.22 -4.68 9.39
CA LEU A 31 13.30 -4.18 8.38
C LEU A 31 12.77 -2.82 8.83
N ASP A 32 12.81 -1.85 7.92
CA ASP A 32 12.11 -0.59 8.15
C ASP A 32 10.60 -0.79 8.05
N LYS A 33 9.81 0.00 8.79
CA LYS A 33 8.35 -0.12 8.77
C LYS A 33 7.75 0.75 7.68
N THR A 34 8.08 2.03 7.65
CA THR A 34 7.37 3.04 6.86
C THR A 34 7.91 3.10 5.44
N GLY A 35 7.17 2.57 4.47
CA GLY A 35 7.61 2.51 3.07
C GLY A 35 8.33 1.21 2.70
N THR A 36 8.61 0.34 3.68
CA THR A 36 9.11 -1.03 3.46
C THR A 36 8.04 -2.06 3.83
N LEU A 37 7.71 -2.22 5.12
CA LEU A 37 6.64 -3.13 5.54
C LEU A 37 5.24 -2.55 5.31
N THR A 38 5.12 -1.23 5.31
CA THR A 38 3.85 -0.52 5.13
C THR A 38 3.92 0.35 3.89
N ALA A 39 2.78 0.54 3.23
CA ALA A 39 2.71 1.29 1.98
C ALA A 39 2.95 2.81 2.13
N ASN A 40 3.19 3.30 3.35
CA ASN A 40 3.25 4.74 3.69
C ASN A 40 2.06 5.53 3.11
N ARG A 41 0.88 4.90 3.12
CA ARG A 41 -0.39 5.47 2.64
C ARG A 41 -1.44 5.26 3.73
N PRO A 42 -1.72 6.29 4.55
CA PRO A 42 -2.75 6.21 5.57
C PRO A 42 -4.11 5.88 4.94
N ALA A 43 -4.91 5.08 5.65
CA ALA A 43 -6.26 4.71 5.24
C ALA A 43 -7.16 4.68 6.48
N VAL A 44 -8.41 5.14 6.33
CA VAL A 44 -9.42 5.01 7.39
C VAL A 44 -9.78 3.54 7.52
N ILE A 45 -9.47 2.95 8.68
CA ILE A 45 -9.77 1.54 8.99
C ILE A 45 -11.05 1.39 9.80
N ASP A 46 -11.43 2.42 10.57
CA ASP A 46 -12.65 2.42 11.36
C ASP A 46 -13.17 3.85 11.61
N ILE A 47 -14.46 3.94 11.92
CA ILE A 47 -15.19 5.18 12.20
C ILE A 47 -16.08 4.93 13.43
N ALA A 48 -15.65 5.44 14.57
CA ALA A 48 -16.48 5.42 15.78
C ALA A 48 -17.52 6.55 15.72
N THR A 49 -18.79 6.22 15.94
CA THR A 49 -19.89 7.20 15.94
C THR A 49 -20.46 7.35 17.35
N THR A 50 -21.12 8.49 17.61
CA THR A 50 -21.81 8.77 18.88
C THR A 50 -23.15 9.46 18.60
N ASN A 51 -24.02 9.52 19.60
CA ASN A 51 -25.27 10.28 19.56
C ASN A 51 -26.23 9.89 18.41
N GLY A 52 -26.18 8.62 17.98
CA GLY A 52 -27.02 8.11 16.90
C GLY A 52 -26.59 8.53 15.48
N ALA A 53 -25.45 9.21 15.32
CA ALA A 53 -24.92 9.54 14.01
C ALA A 53 -24.51 8.27 13.24
N THR A 54 -24.81 8.28 11.94
CA THR A 54 -24.36 7.25 11.00
C THR A 54 -22.90 7.46 10.63
N ARG A 55 -22.24 6.41 10.14
CA ARG A 55 -20.83 6.50 9.71
C ARG A 55 -20.69 7.43 8.51
N GLU A 56 -21.70 7.43 7.64
CA GLU A 56 -21.80 8.24 6.44
C GLU A 56 -21.90 9.72 6.76
N GLU A 57 -22.71 10.11 7.75
CA GLU A 57 -22.82 11.50 8.21
C GLU A 57 -21.50 12.01 8.79
N VAL A 58 -20.87 11.23 9.66
CA VAL A 58 -19.56 11.59 10.25
C VAL A 58 -18.51 11.75 9.16
N LEU A 59 -18.47 10.82 8.21
CA LEU A 59 -17.49 10.84 7.13
C LEU A 59 -17.72 12.00 6.14
N ALA A 60 -18.98 12.32 5.83
CA ALA A 60 -19.33 13.45 4.97
C ALA A 60 -18.90 14.79 5.57
N VAL A 61 -19.13 14.98 6.88
CA VAL A 61 -18.69 16.20 7.59
C VAL A 61 -17.17 16.28 7.66
N ALA A 62 -16.49 15.18 8.01
CA ALA A 62 -15.03 15.14 8.06
C ALA A 62 -14.40 15.44 6.69
N ALA A 63 -14.95 14.85 5.62
CA ALA A 63 -14.48 15.11 4.25
C ALA A 63 -14.69 16.57 3.83
N ALA A 64 -15.81 17.20 4.21
CA ALA A 64 -16.06 18.61 3.90
C ALA A 64 -15.05 19.54 4.59
N LEU A 65 -14.66 19.23 5.84
CA LEU A 65 -13.65 19.98 6.58
C LEU A 65 -12.25 19.81 5.98
N GLU A 66 -11.91 18.60 5.56
CA GLU A 66 -10.58 18.26 5.04
C GLU A 66 -10.39 18.59 3.54
N ALA A 67 -11.43 19.04 2.84
CA ALA A 67 -11.43 19.27 1.38
C ALA A 67 -10.33 20.22 0.86
N ARG A 68 -9.77 21.08 1.72
CA ARG A 68 -8.71 22.04 1.37
C ARG A 68 -7.37 21.78 2.05
N SER A 69 -7.25 20.65 2.75
CA SER A 69 -6.06 20.28 3.51
C SER A 69 -5.10 19.47 2.65
N GLU A 70 -3.82 19.82 2.67
CA GLU A 70 -2.75 19.08 1.96
C GLU A 70 -2.16 17.95 2.82
N HIS A 71 -2.70 17.72 4.02
CA HIS A 71 -2.19 16.73 4.94
C HIS A 71 -2.46 15.30 4.43
N PRO A 72 -1.50 14.35 4.52
CA PRO A 72 -1.71 12.96 4.07
C PRO A 72 -2.92 12.25 4.71
N LEU A 73 -3.33 12.66 5.92
CA LEU A 73 -4.53 12.15 6.58
C LEU A 73 -5.82 12.70 5.96
N ALA A 74 -5.83 13.96 5.52
CA ALA A 74 -6.95 14.56 4.80
C ALA A 74 -7.25 13.76 3.53
N ALA A 75 -6.21 13.42 2.77
CA ALA A 75 -6.32 12.57 1.60
C ALA A 75 -6.93 11.19 1.93
N ALA A 76 -6.60 10.60 3.08
CA ALA A 76 -7.17 9.34 3.52
C ALA A 76 -8.66 9.45 3.87
N VAL A 77 -9.08 10.55 4.53
CA VAL A 77 -10.49 10.83 4.84
C VAL A 77 -11.29 11.07 3.56
N LEU A 78 -10.78 11.89 2.65
CA LEU A 78 -11.41 12.16 1.35
C LEU A 78 -11.53 10.90 0.50
N ALA A 79 -10.52 10.03 0.52
CA ALA A 79 -10.57 8.74 -0.18
C ALA A 79 -11.62 7.79 0.42
N ALA A 80 -11.77 7.79 1.76
CA ALA A 80 -12.77 6.99 2.43
C ALA A 80 -14.20 7.47 2.15
N ALA A 81 -14.41 8.78 1.96
CA ALA A 81 -15.71 9.37 1.66
C ALA A 81 -16.19 9.14 0.22
N GLN A 82 -15.30 8.73 -0.69
CA GLN A 82 -15.71 8.40 -2.07
C GLN A 82 -16.48 7.09 -2.10
N PRO A 83 -17.56 6.98 -2.90
CA PRO A 83 -18.28 5.73 -3.07
C PRO A 83 -17.31 4.64 -3.54
N ARG A 84 -17.28 3.50 -2.83
CA ARG A 84 -16.42 2.36 -3.18
C ARG A 84 -16.73 1.94 -4.61
N ARG A 85 -15.84 2.28 -5.54
CA ARG A 85 -15.87 1.70 -6.89
C ARG A 85 -15.48 0.23 -6.72
N PRO A 86 -16.33 -0.74 -7.08
CA PRO A 86 -15.94 -2.14 -7.04
C PRO A 86 -14.67 -2.30 -7.90
N PRO A 87 -13.69 -3.12 -7.46
CA PRO A 87 -12.49 -3.35 -8.24
C PRO A 87 -12.91 -3.84 -9.63
N ALA A 88 -12.38 -3.19 -10.66
CA ALA A 88 -12.65 -3.58 -12.03
C ALA A 88 -12.27 -5.05 -12.19
N THR A 89 -13.25 -5.91 -12.39
CA THR A 89 -13.02 -7.33 -12.62
C THR A 89 -12.27 -7.48 -13.93
N CYS A 90 -11.01 -7.88 -13.84
CA CYS A 90 -10.18 -8.17 -15.01
C CYS A 90 -10.80 -9.40 -15.70
N LYS A 91 -11.52 -9.19 -16.81
CA LYS A 91 -12.04 -10.29 -17.60
C LYS A 91 -10.86 -11.12 -18.12
N PRO A 92 -10.85 -12.45 -17.95
CA PRO A 92 -9.79 -13.27 -18.52
C PRO A 92 -9.87 -13.19 -20.05
N SER A 93 -8.79 -12.74 -20.67
CA SER A 93 -8.63 -12.77 -22.13
C SER A 93 -8.59 -14.24 -22.56
N ARG A 94 -9.64 -14.72 -23.22
CA ARG A 94 -9.60 -15.99 -23.95
C ARG A 94 -8.55 -15.83 -25.06
N GLY A 95 -7.47 -16.60 -24.98
CA GLY A 95 -6.50 -16.74 -26.06
C GLY A 95 -7.10 -17.48 -27.26
N PRO A 96 -6.52 -17.32 -28.46
CA PRO A 96 -6.99 -17.98 -29.67
C PRO A 96 -6.66 -19.48 -29.59
N GLY A 97 -7.64 -20.31 -29.95
CA GLY A 97 -7.46 -21.75 -30.18
C GLY A 97 -6.96 -22.05 -31.58
#